data_AF-A0A060BPD6-F1
#
_entry.id   AF-A0A060BPD6-F1
#
_cell.length_a   1.000
_cell.length_b   1.000
_cell.length_c   1.000
_cell.angle_alpha   90.00
_cell.angle_beta   90.00
_cell.angle_gamma   90.00
#
_symmetry.space_group_name_H-M   'P 1'
#
loop_
_entity.id
_entity.type
_entity.pdbx_description
1 polymer ?
#
loop_
_entity_poly.entity_id
_entity_poly.type
_entity_poly.pdbx_seq_one_letter_code
_entity_poly.pdbx_strand_id
1 'polypeptide(L)' 'GLDDIFRERSWCLHGILNGIDTTQWNPVSDTAIPFNFSRKDLSGKAENKAALTKRAWFTS' A
#
# COMPACT_ATOMS: atom_id res chain seq x y z
N GLY A 1 -9.17 -9.36 28.01
CA GLY A 1 -8.94 -8.15 27.18
C GLY A 1 -9.77 -8.23 25.91
N LEU A 2 -9.68 -7.26 24.99
CA LEU A 2 -10.37 -7.32 23.69
C LEU A 2 -9.90 -8.53 22.85
N ASP A 3 -8.68 -9.00 23.06
CA ASP A 3 -8.09 -10.20 22.45
C ASP A 3 -8.88 -11.50 22.67
N ASP A 4 -9.44 -11.69 23.88
CA ASP A 4 -10.14 -12.94 24.22
C ASP A 4 -11.48 -13.04 23.47
N ILE A 5 -12.14 -11.89 23.29
CA ILE A 5 -13.43 -11.76 22.59
C ILE A 5 -13.27 -12.02 21.08
N PHE A 6 -12.15 -11.58 20.48
CA PHE A 6 -11.85 -11.86 19.08
C PHE A 6 -11.52 -13.34 18.84
N ARG A 7 -10.90 -14.01 19.82
CA ARG A 7 -10.56 -15.44 19.73
C ARG A 7 -11.82 -16.32 19.81
N GLU A 8 -12.75 -16.01 20.69
CA GLU A 8 -14.05 -16.70 20.82
C GLU A 8 -14.97 -16.55 19.61
N ARG A 9 -14.84 -15.44 18.85
CA ARG A 9 -15.66 -15.13 17.66
C ARG A 9 -14.91 -15.27 16.33
N SER A 10 -13.73 -15.87 16.36
CA SER A 10 -12.91 -16.14 15.17
C SER A 10 -13.66 -16.94 14.09
N TRP A 11 -14.62 -17.78 14.49
CA TRP A 11 -15.46 -18.59 13.59
C TRP A 11 -16.52 -17.78 12.82
N CYS A 12 -16.88 -16.57 13.25
CA CYS A 12 -17.83 -15.70 12.55
C CYS A 12 -17.15 -14.50 11.85
N LEU A 13 -15.84 -14.32 12.06
CA LEU A 13 -15.02 -13.30 11.41
C LEU A 13 -14.74 -13.69 9.95
N HIS A 14 -15.64 -13.28 9.06
CA HIS A 14 -15.39 -13.31 7.62
C HIS A 14 -14.71 -12.00 7.23
N GLY A 15 -13.46 -12.08 6.79
CA GLY A 15 -12.76 -10.92 6.25
C GLY A 15 -13.42 -10.48 4.96
N ILE A 16 -14.04 -9.29 4.95
CA ILE A 16 -14.49 -8.66 3.71
C ILE A 16 -13.24 -8.22 2.95
N LEU A 17 -12.89 -8.94 1.89
CA LEU A 17 -11.82 -8.54 0.98
C LEU A 17 -12.32 -7.36 0.15
N ASN A 18 -11.92 -6.15 0.54
CA ASN A 18 -12.23 -4.95 -0.24
C ASN A 18 -11.41 -4.99 -1.55
N GLY A 19 -12.09 -4.92 -2.69
CA GLY A 19 -11.46 -4.74 -3.99
C GLY A 19 -10.91 -3.31 -4.15
N ILE A 20 -9.90 -3.15 -5.00
CA ILE A 20 -9.40 -1.85 -5.44
C ILE A 20 -9.54 -1.73 -6.95
N ASP A 21 -9.69 -0.50 -7.44
CA ASP A 21 -9.67 -0.23 -8.88
C ASP A 21 -8.22 -0.36 -9.41
N THR A 22 -7.96 -1.47 -10.09
CA THR A 22 -6.63 -1.76 -10.66
C THR A 22 -6.28 -0.90 -11.88
N THR A 23 -7.25 -0.19 -12.47
CA THR A 23 -7.01 0.74 -13.58
C THR A 23 -6.52 2.09 -13.07
N GLN A 24 -7.13 2.56 -11.97
CA GLN A 24 -6.71 3.79 -11.30
C GLN A 24 -5.39 3.58 -10.55
N TRP A 25 -5.22 2.45 -9.88
CA TRP A 25 -4.05 2.16 -9.04
C TRP A 25 -3.06 1.22 -9.75
N ASN A 26 -2.56 1.65 -10.91
CA ASN A 26 -1.58 0.88 -11.69
C ASN A 26 -0.17 1.52 -11.62
N PRO A 27 0.79 0.93 -10.87
CA PRO A 27 2.14 1.49 -10.73
C PRO A 27 2.90 1.69 -12.05
N VAL A 28 2.49 1.03 -13.13
CA VAL A 28 3.10 1.14 -14.45
C VAL A 28 2.71 2.44 -15.16
N SER A 29 1.54 3.01 -14.87
CA SER A 29 1.00 4.20 -15.55
C SER A 29 0.47 5.28 -14.59
N ASP A 30 0.57 5.06 -13.28
CA ASP A 30 0.11 5.98 -12.26
C ASP A 30 0.92 7.28 -12.30
N THR A 31 0.23 8.41 -12.53
CA THR A 31 0.83 9.75 -12.56
C THR A 31 0.98 10.37 -11.17
N ALA A 32 0.40 9.76 -10.13
CA ALA A 32 0.51 10.22 -8.76
C ALA A 32 1.86 9.83 -8.11
N ILE A 33 2.59 8.88 -8.71
CA ILE A 33 3.94 8.51 -8.29
C ILE A 33 5.00 9.12 -9.23
N PRO A 34 6.13 9.62 -8.70
CA PRO A 34 7.19 10.21 -9.52
C PRO A 34 7.84 9.25 -10.52
N PHE A 35 7.95 7.97 -10.13
CA PHE A 35 8.58 6.93 -10.94
C PHE A 35 7.66 5.73 -11.07
N ASN A 36 7.29 5.39 -12.31
CA ASN A 36 6.53 4.18 -12.59
C ASN A 36 7.39 2.94 -12.39
N PHE A 37 6.75 1.85 -11.97
CA PHE A 37 7.42 0.57 -11.76
C PHE A 37 6.49 -0.59 -12.08
N SER A 38 7.06 -1.77 -12.33
CA SER A 38 6.29 -2.97 -12.66
C SER A 38 6.70 -4.14 -11.77
N ARG A 39 5.96 -5.26 -11.82
CA ARG A 39 6.35 -6.47 -11.08
C ARG A 39 7.71 -7.03 -11.52
N LYS A 40 8.16 -6.72 -12.74
CA LYS A 40 9.45 -7.17 -13.30
C LYS A 40 10.59 -6.19 -13.02
N ASP A 41 10.27 -4.93 -12.72
CA ASP A 41 11.24 -3.88 -12.45
C ASP A 41 10.75 -3.00 -11.31
N LEU A 42 11.38 -3.18 -10.14
CA LEU A 42 11.06 -2.50 -8.90
C LEU A 42 11.97 -1.29 -8.63
N SER A 43 12.85 -0.92 -9.55
CA SER A 43 13.78 0.22 -9.39
C SER A 43 13.01 1.52 -9.06
N GLY A 44 11.95 1.83 -9.80
CA GLY A 44 11.08 2.98 -9.55
C GLY A 44 10.43 2.99 -8.16
N LYS A 45 10.20 1.82 -7.54
CA LYS A 45 9.70 1.74 -6.16
C LYS A 45 10.74 2.22 -5.14
N ALA A 46 12.01 1.91 -5.35
CA ALA A 46 13.10 2.37 -4.47
C ALA A 46 13.27 3.89 -4.58
N GLU A 47 13.16 4.45 -5.80
CA GLU A 47 13.22 5.89 -6.03
C GLU A 47 12.01 6.62 -5.42
N ASN A 48 10.81 6.07 -5.56
CA ASN A 48 9.61 6.60 -4.91
C ASN A 48 9.75 6.62 -3.38
N LYS A 49 10.35 5.58 -2.78
CA LYS A 49 10.65 5.56 -1.34
C LYS A 49 11.60 6.70 -0.96
N ALA A 50 12.69 6.88 -1.70
CA ALA A 50 13.65 7.95 -1.44
C ALA A 50 13.01 9.35 -1.60
N ALA A 51 12.19 9.56 -2.63
CA ALA A 51 11.47 10.80 -2.85
C ALA A 51 10.48 11.11 -1.71
N LEU A 52 9.72 10.11 -1.26
CA LEU A 52 8.80 10.25 -0.13
C LEU A 52 9.53 10.54 1.18
N THR A 53 10.64 9.84 1.44
CA THR A 53 11.51 10.10 2.60
C THR A 53 12.09 11.51 2.55
N LYS A 54 12.52 12.03 1.40
CA LYS A 54 12.93 13.44 1.33
C LYS A 54 11.75 14.37 1.66
N ARG A 55 10.59 14.18 1.02
CA ARG A 55 9.42 15.05 1.23
C ARG A 55 8.90 15.05 2.67
N ALA A 56 8.83 13.89 3.31
CA ALA A 56 8.30 13.76 4.67
C ALA A 56 9.26 14.28 5.74
N TRP A 57 10.58 14.25 5.48
CA TRP A 57 11.59 14.61 6.48
C TRP A 57 12.09 16.05 6.35
N PHE A 58 11.83 16.74 5.22
CA PHE A 58 12.13 18.17 5.02
C PHE A 58 10.98 19.12 5.44
N THR A 59 10.21 18.76 6.48
CA THR A 59 9.24 19.68 7.11
C THR A 59 9.76 20.13 8.48
N SER A 60 10.97 20.68 8.54
CA SER A 60 11.57 21.27 9.74
C SER A 60 12.28 22.58 9.39
#